data_AF-A0A3B0BU68-F1
#
_entry.id   AF-A0A3B0BU68-F1
#
_cell.length_a   1.000
_cell.length_b   1.000
_cell.length_c   1.000
_cell.angle_alpha   90.00
_cell.angle_beta   90.00
_cell.angle_gamma   90.00
#
_symmetry.space_group_name_H-M   'P 1'
#
loop_
_entity.id
_entity.type
_entity.pdbx_description
1 polymer ?
#
loop_
_entity_poly.entity_id
_entity_poly.type
_entity_poly.pdbx_seq_one_letter_code
_entity_poly.pdbx_strand_id
1 'polypeptide(L)'
;MQTVKVLSSAHAESPEAYTNAAEQIPYLELARYPNNHRLKRVTFTGKVVQLIERGNITSLRVNVTKDRSVWNDTIYVNYVRTRDEERILENDLITLWGVSKGLYTYDSTMRTVVTIPEVDARFITNHGKET
;
A
#
# COMPACT_ATOMS: atom_id res chain seq x y z
N MET A 1 11.99 20.55 -12.89
CA MET A 1 11.73 19.52 -13.92
C MET A 1 13.06 19.05 -14.48
N GLN A 2 13.43 17.80 -14.27
CA GLN A 2 14.50 17.16 -15.04
C GLN A 2 14.02 15.78 -15.45
N THR A 3 13.98 15.56 -16.75
CA THR A 3 13.58 14.30 -17.41
C THR A 3 14.84 13.59 -17.86
N VAL A 4 14.92 12.26 -17.70
CA VAL A 4 15.98 11.41 -18.29
C VAL A 4 15.35 10.26 -19.06
N LYS A 5 15.89 9.94 -20.24
CA LYS A 5 15.34 9.03 -21.25
C LYS A 5 16.19 7.75 -21.44
N VAL A 6 15.60 6.60 -21.05
CA VAL A 6 15.52 5.25 -21.69
C VAL A 6 16.78 4.48 -22.13
N LEU A 7 16.85 3.16 -21.78
CA LEU A 7 17.34 2.07 -22.66
C LEU A 7 16.65 0.69 -22.41
N SER A 8 16.05 0.15 -23.49
CA SER A 8 15.88 -1.28 -23.88
C SER A 8 14.85 -2.24 -23.24
N SER A 9 13.90 -2.66 -24.10
CA SER A 9 13.00 -3.84 -24.14
C SER A 9 11.93 -4.04 -23.06
N ALA A 10 10.66 -3.96 -23.50
CA ALA A 10 9.40 -3.88 -22.74
C ALA A 10 9.27 -2.56 -21.96
N HIS A 11 8.45 -1.65 -22.50
CA HIS A 11 8.24 -0.30 -21.98
C HIS A 11 7.90 -0.37 -20.49
N ALA A 12 8.87 -0.10 -19.61
CA ALA A 12 8.59 0.07 -18.20
C ALA A 12 7.63 1.26 -18.11
N GLU A 13 6.39 0.97 -17.74
CA GLU A 13 5.33 1.97 -17.61
C GLU A 13 5.81 3.13 -16.72
N SER A 14 5.56 4.37 -17.15
CA SER A 14 5.93 5.55 -16.37
C SER A 14 5.16 5.57 -15.03
N PRO A 15 5.73 6.16 -13.97
CA PRO A 15 5.01 6.32 -12.70
C PRO A 15 3.63 6.98 -12.89
N GLU A 16 3.56 8.03 -13.71
CA GLU A 16 2.31 8.73 -14.01
C GLU A 16 1.26 7.84 -14.69
N ALA A 17 1.66 7.06 -15.71
CA ALA A 17 0.74 6.12 -16.37
C ALA A 17 0.23 5.06 -15.38
N TYR A 18 1.12 4.57 -14.51
CA TYR A 18 0.75 3.59 -13.49
C TYR A 18 -0.23 4.17 -12.46
N THR A 19 0.05 5.36 -11.92
CA THR A 19 -0.81 5.99 -10.91
C THR A 19 -2.16 6.41 -11.48
N ASN A 20 -2.21 6.86 -12.74
CA ASN A 20 -3.47 7.20 -13.42
C ASN A 20 -4.36 5.99 -13.71
N ALA A 21 -3.77 4.80 -13.86
CA ALA A 21 -4.48 3.55 -14.06
C ALA A 21 -4.93 2.87 -12.75
N ALA A 22 -4.58 3.42 -11.59
CA ALA A 22 -4.96 2.87 -10.30
C ALA A 22 -6.30 3.43 -9.84
N GLU A 23 -7.16 2.57 -9.33
CA GLU A 23 -8.51 2.93 -8.91
C GLU A 23 -8.62 2.96 -7.38
N GLN A 24 -9.40 3.90 -6.83
CA GLN A 24 -9.75 3.87 -5.41
C GLN A 24 -10.92 2.91 -5.20
N ILE A 25 -10.62 1.68 -4.80
CA ILE A 25 -11.63 0.66 -4.49
C ILE A 25 -11.97 0.74 -3.01
N PRO A 26 -13.25 0.82 -2.60
CA PRO A 26 -13.63 0.83 -1.20
C PRO A 26 -13.08 -0.38 -0.45
N TYR A 27 -12.66 -0.19 0.81
CA TYR A 27 -12.14 -1.29 1.64
C TYR A 27 -13.10 -2.50 1.69
N LEU A 28 -14.40 -2.24 1.88
CA LEU A 28 -15.41 -3.30 1.96
C LEU A 28 -15.51 -4.13 0.68
N GLU A 29 -15.24 -3.55 -0.49
CA GLU A 29 -15.22 -4.27 -1.77
C GLU A 29 -14.03 -5.24 -1.82
N LEU A 30 -12.84 -4.80 -1.40
CA LEU A 30 -11.67 -5.65 -1.32
C LEU A 30 -11.83 -6.76 -0.27
N ALA A 31 -12.46 -6.45 0.86
CA ALA A 31 -12.66 -7.40 1.96
C ALA A 31 -13.74 -8.44 1.64
N ARG A 32 -14.87 -8.04 1.03
CA ARG A 32 -15.99 -8.94 0.72
C ARG A 32 -15.78 -9.70 -0.58
N TYR A 33 -15.17 -9.08 -1.59
CA TYR A 33 -15.00 -9.65 -2.93
C TYR A 33 -13.54 -9.62 -3.40
N PRO A 34 -12.60 -10.19 -2.63
CA PRO A 34 -11.16 -10.09 -2.90
C PRO A 34 -10.78 -10.61 -4.28
N ASN A 35 -11.44 -11.68 -4.75
CA ASN A 35 -11.15 -12.28 -6.06
C ASN A 35 -11.61 -11.41 -7.23
N ASN A 36 -12.68 -10.61 -7.07
CA ASN A 36 -13.19 -9.72 -8.11
C ASN A 36 -12.24 -8.55 -8.37
N HIS A 37 -11.39 -8.24 -7.40
CA HIS A 37 -10.47 -7.11 -7.43
C HIS A 37 -9.00 -7.54 -7.45
N ARG A 38 -8.74 -8.85 -7.45
CA ARG A 38 -7.38 -9.40 -7.52
C ARG A 38 -6.70 -8.96 -8.82
N LEU A 39 -5.42 -8.62 -8.71
CA LEU A 39 -4.58 -8.08 -9.79
C LEU A 39 -5.00 -6.69 -10.32
N LYS A 40 -6.06 -6.07 -9.80
CA LYS A 40 -6.39 -4.68 -10.13
C LYS A 40 -5.38 -3.74 -9.48
N ARG A 41 -5.10 -2.64 -10.17
CA ARG A 41 -4.31 -1.54 -9.63
C ARG A 41 -5.17 -0.69 -8.73
N VAL A 42 -4.68 -0.45 -7.53
CA VAL A 42 -5.41 0.25 -6.48
C VAL A 42 -4.60 1.38 -5.90
N THR A 43 -5.29 2.41 -5.44
CA THR A 43 -4.69 3.51 -4.68
C THR A 43 -5.40 3.71 -3.34
N PHE A 44 -4.61 3.98 -2.30
CA PHE A 44 -5.09 4.28 -0.97
C PHE A 44 -4.27 5.40 -0.35
N THR A 45 -4.96 6.33 0.31
CA THR A 45 -4.34 7.22 1.30
C THR A 45 -4.73 6.71 2.68
N GLY A 46 -3.76 6.56 3.57
CA GLY A 46 -4.00 5.96 4.87
C GLY A 46 -2.89 6.20 5.87
N LYS A 47 -3.19 5.92 7.13
CA LYS A 47 -2.26 6.07 8.25
C LYS A 47 -1.58 4.74 8.55
N VAL A 48 -0.25 4.74 8.62
CA VAL A 48 0.54 3.58 9.02
C VAL A 48 0.33 3.30 10.50
N VAL A 49 -0.21 2.13 10.83
CA VAL A 49 -0.46 1.69 12.21
C VAL A 49 0.55 0.66 12.70
N GLN A 50 1.30 0.04 11.79
CA GLN A 50 2.39 -0.86 12.15
C GLN A 50 3.41 -0.94 11.02
N LEU A 51 4.70 -0.86 11.35
CA LEU A 51 5.81 -1.18 10.45
C LEU A 51 6.37 -2.57 10.82
N ILE A 52 6.45 -3.46 9.84
CA ILE A 52 6.96 -4.83 10.02
C ILE A 52 8.17 -5.01 9.11
N GLU A 53 9.34 -5.19 9.72
CA GLU A 53 10.58 -5.49 9.00
C GLU A 53 11.03 -6.93 9.30
N ARG A 54 11.18 -7.73 8.25
CA ARG A 54 11.74 -9.08 8.35
C ARG A 54 12.82 -9.27 7.29
N GLY A 55 14.08 -9.10 7.70
CA GLY A 55 15.21 -9.12 6.78
C GLY A 55 15.09 -7.99 5.75
N ASN A 56 14.98 -8.34 4.47
CA ASN A 56 14.85 -7.38 3.37
C ASN A 56 13.39 -7.10 2.98
N ILE A 57 12.42 -7.67 3.70
CA ILE A 57 10.99 -7.47 3.43
C ILE A 57 10.49 -6.41 4.40
N THR A 58 9.89 -5.35 3.85
CA THR A 58 9.15 -4.37 4.62
C THR A 58 7.67 -4.48 4.29
N SER A 59 6.86 -4.66 5.33
CA SER A 59 5.41 -4.66 5.22
C SER A 59 4.82 -3.63 6.18
N LEU A 60 3.72 -3.02 5.78
CA LEU A 60 2.99 -2.02 6.55
C LEU A 60 1.59 -2.54 6.83
N ARG A 61 1.06 -2.20 8.01
CA ARG A 61 -0.39 -2.18 8.22
C ARG A 61 -0.84 -0.75 8.11
N VAL A 62 -1.80 -0.50 7.24
CA VAL A 62 -2.26 0.85 6.90
C VAL A 62 -3.77 0.90 7.06
N ASN A 63 -4.25 1.84 7.87
CA ASN A 63 -5.67 2.12 7.98
C ASN A 63 -6.08 3.09 6.87
N VAL A 64 -7.03 2.69 6.02
CA VAL A 64 -7.34 3.38 4.75
C VAL A 64 -8.72 4.03 4.72
N THR A 65 -9.54 3.85 5.76
CA THR A 65 -10.83 4.54 5.90
C THR A 65 -10.70 5.61 6.97
N LYS A 66 -11.02 6.86 6.64
CA LYS A 66 -11.06 7.96 7.61
C LYS A 66 -12.50 8.26 8.00
N ASP A 67 -12.84 8.02 9.27
CA ASP A 67 -14.09 8.48 9.88
C ASP A 67 -13.77 9.61 10.87
N ARG A 68 -14.17 10.84 10.51
CA ARG A 68 -13.80 12.08 11.21
C ARG A 68 -12.28 12.18 11.39
N SER A 69 -11.78 12.00 12.62
CA SER A 69 -10.36 12.07 12.97
C SER A 69 -9.75 10.69 13.25
N VAL A 70 -10.48 9.61 13.00
CA VAL A 70 -10.07 8.23 13.29
C VAL A 70 -9.85 7.47 11.99
N TRP A 71 -8.66 6.90 11.84
CA TRP A 71 -8.32 6.00 10.75
C TRP A 71 -8.65 4.56 11.13
N ASN A 72 -9.42 3.89 10.29
CA ASN A 72 -9.91 2.53 10.46
C ASN A 72 -9.63 1.69 9.20
N ASP A 73 -10.05 0.42 9.24
CA ASP A 73 -9.96 -0.55 8.15
C ASP A 73 -8.52 -0.77 7.66
N THR A 74 -7.89 -1.82 8.19
CA THR A 74 -6.49 -2.11 7.92
C THR A 74 -6.33 -2.92 6.63
N ILE A 75 -5.43 -2.49 5.75
CA ILE A 75 -4.85 -3.33 4.69
C ILE A 75 -3.41 -3.72 5.02
N TYR A 76 -2.98 -4.85 4.49
CA TYR A 76 -1.60 -5.31 4.52
C TYR A 76 -0.88 -4.85 3.25
N VAL A 77 0.23 -4.13 3.40
CA VAL A 77 0.95 -3.55 2.27
C VAL A 77 2.37 -4.10 2.25
N ASN A 78 2.74 -4.84 1.21
CA ASN A 78 4.13 -5.18 0.97
C ASN A 78 4.76 -4.07 0.13
N TYR A 79 5.96 -3.62 0.51
CA TYR A 79 6.70 -2.66 -0.31
C TYR A 79 8.20 -2.90 -0.20
N VAL A 80 8.91 -2.58 -1.28
CA VAL A 80 10.37 -2.65 -1.33
C VAL A 80 10.91 -1.23 -1.33
N ARG A 81 11.48 -0.84 -0.19
CA ARG A 81 12.11 0.47 -0.04
C ARG A 81 13.34 0.59 -0.93
N THR A 82 13.47 1.70 -1.65
CA THR A 82 14.72 2.02 -2.38
C THR A 82 15.71 2.77 -1.48
N ARG A 83 17.00 2.80 -1.83
CA ARG A 83 18.04 3.43 -0.97
C ARG A 83 17.81 4.92 -0.75
N ASP A 84 17.28 5.60 -1.75
CA ASP A 84 17.09 7.05 -1.77
C ASP A 84 15.72 7.48 -1.21
N GLU A 85 14.87 6.51 -0.83
CA GLU A 85 13.55 6.78 -0.26
C GLU A 85 13.64 7.01 1.25
N GLU A 86 12.93 8.02 1.73
CA GLU A 86 12.74 8.25 3.16
C GLU A 86 12.13 7.02 3.83
N ARG A 87 12.50 6.77 5.08
CA ARG A 87 11.95 5.65 5.83
C ARG A 87 10.54 6.00 6.29
N ILE A 88 9.57 5.17 5.92
CA ILE A 88 8.20 5.23 6.43
C ILE A 88 8.20 4.76 7.89
N LEU A 89 7.51 5.51 8.76
CA LEU A 89 7.38 5.24 10.18
C LEU A 89 5.93 5.01 10.59
N GLU A 90 5.73 4.47 11.79
CA GLU A 90 4.39 4.41 12.38
C GLU A 90 3.84 5.82 12.63
N ASN A 91 2.54 5.98 12.39
CA ASN A 91 1.79 7.24 12.37
C ASN A 91 2.01 8.15 11.16
N ASP A 92 2.83 7.73 10.18
CA ASP A 92 2.91 8.46 8.92
C ASP A 92 1.60 8.33 8.13
N LEU A 93 1.20 9.43 7.50
CA LEU A 93 0.18 9.46 6.48
C LEU A 93 0.84 9.21 5.13
N ILE A 94 0.41 8.17 4.43
CA ILE A 94 0.98 7.80 3.13
C ILE A 94 -0.10 7.72 2.07
N THR A 95 0.27 7.95 0.82
CA THR A 95 -0.50 7.51 -0.35
C THR A 95 0.28 6.43 -1.06
N LEU A 96 -0.37 5.31 -1.37
CA LEU A 96 0.24 4.17 -2.04
C LEU A 96 -0.51 3.80 -3.32
N TRP A 97 0.23 3.28 -4.28
CA TRP A 97 -0.27 2.71 -5.53
C TRP A 97 0.32 1.32 -5.72
N GLY A 98 -0.54 0.33 -5.92
CA GLY A 98 -0.13 -1.06 -5.92
C GLY A 98 -1.11 -1.98 -6.62
N VAL A 99 -0.87 -3.28 -6.49
CA VAL A 99 -1.73 -4.33 -7.04
C VAL A 99 -2.42 -5.05 -5.89
N SER A 100 -3.74 -5.17 -5.95
CA SER A 100 -4.49 -5.97 -4.96
C SER A 100 -4.19 -7.47 -5.15
N LYS A 101 -3.90 -8.18 -4.05
CA LYS A 101 -3.51 -9.59 -4.05
C LYS A 101 -4.60 -10.53 -3.53
N GLY A 102 -5.69 -9.97 -3.02
CA GLY A 102 -6.77 -10.68 -2.35
C GLY A 102 -6.69 -10.45 -0.85
N LEU A 103 -6.80 -11.52 -0.06
CA LEU A 103 -6.68 -11.47 1.40
C LEU A 103 -5.36 -12.08 1.84
N TYR A 104 -4.78 -11.50 2.89
CA TYR A 104 -3.64 -12.03 3.62
C TYR A 104 -4.05 -12.39 5.04
N THR A 105 -3.68 -13.59 5.48
CA THR A 105 -3.99 -14.13 6.80
C THR A 105 -2.71 -14.33 7.60
N TYR A 106 -2.66 -13.82 8.83
CA TYR A 106 -1.51 -13.98 9.73
C TYR A 106 -1.93 -14.12 11.20
N ASP A 107 -1.08 -14.77 11.97
CA ASP A 107 -1.21 -14.83 13.42
C ASP A 107 -0.72 -13.52 14.04
N SER A 108 -1.62 -12.80 14.71
CA SER A 108 -1.23 -11.65 15.51
C SER A 108 -0.48 -12.10 16.77
N THR A 109 0.29 -11.18 17.38
CA THR A 109 1.02 -11.41 18.65
C THR A 109 0.10 -11.85 19.80
N MET A 110 -1.21 -11.64 19.68
CA MET A 110 -2.23 -12.05 20.65
C MET A 110 -2.91 -13.40 20.31
N ARG A 111 -2.33 -14.21 19.40
CA ARG A 111 -2.88 -15.51 18.94
C ARG A 111 -4.27 -15.42 18.28
N THR A 112 -4.67 -14.24 17.84
CA THR A 112 -5.84 -14.05 16.98
C THR A 112 -5.38 -14.11 15.53
N VAL A 113 -6.04 -14.95 14.75
CA VAL A 113 -5.87 -14.98 13.29
C VAL A 113 -6.54 -13.74 12.70
N VAL A 114 -5.76 -12.92 11.98
CA VAL A 114 -6.25 -11.73 11.29
C VAL A 114 -6.24 -12.01 9.79
N THR A 115 -7.35 -11.73 9.12
CA THR A 115 -7.46 -11.81 7.65
C THR A 115 -7.90 -10.46 7.11
N ILE A 116 -7.07 -9.82 6.28
CA ILE A 116 -7.30 -8.47 5.74
C ILE A 116 -6.86 -8.37 4.28
N PRO A 117 -7.35 -7.38 3.51
CA PRO A 117 -6.90 -7.18 2.13
C PRO A 117 -5.40 -6.93 2.03
N GLU A 118 -4.79 -7.44 0.97
CA GLU A 118 -3.36 -7.32 0.69
C GLU A 118 -3.10 -6.51 -0.59
N VAL A 119 -2.09 -5.64 -0.53
CA VAL A 119 -1.61 -4.83 -1.66
C VAL A 119 -0.10 -4.94 -1.77
N ASP A 120 0.39 -5.29 -2.95
CA ASP A 120 1.81 -5.13 -3.29
C ASP A 120 2.00 -3.70 -3.83
N ALA A 121 2.54 -2.81 -3.00
CA ALA A 121 2.76 -1.42 -3.37
C ALA A 121 3.97 -1.29 -4.29
N ARG A 122 3.79 -0.54 -5.38
CA ARG A 122 4.84 -0.19 -6.33
C ARG A 122 5.38 1.21 -6.09
N PHE A 123 4.51 2.14 -5.71
CA PHE A 123 4.86 3.52 -5.39
C PHE A 123 4.23 3.92 -4.07
N ILE A 124 4.97 4.66 -3.26
CA ILE A 124 4.48 5.25 -2.02
C ILE A 124 4.96 6.71 -1.97
N THR A 125 4.09 7.59 -1.52
CA THR A 125 4.41 8.97 -1.14
C THR A 125 4.17 9.11 0.35
N ASN A 126 5.20 9.52 1.08
CA ASN A 126 5.09 9.83 2.51
C ASN A 126 4.75 11.30 2.71
N HIS A 127 3.68 11.59 3.46
CA HIS A 127 3.26 12.95 3.82
C HIS A 127 3.70 13.32 5.25
N GLY A 128 4.44 12.44 5.93
CA GLY A 128 4.85 12.61 7.32
C GLY A 128 3.71 12.38 8.30
N LYS A 129 3.82 12.95 9.50
CA LYS A 129 2.80 12.80 10.54
C LYS A 129 1.56 13.64 10.22
N GLU A 130 0.39 13.04 10.40
CA GLU A 130 -0.88 13.78 10.42
C GLU A 130 -0.89 14.73 11.62
N THR A 131 -0.88 16.05 11.35
CA THR A 131 -0.95 17.13 12.34
C THR A 131 -2.38 17.49 12.70
#